data_AF-A0A8X6GZG8-F1
#
_entry.id   AF-A0A8X6GZG8-F1
#
_cell.length_a   1.000
_cell.length_b   1.000
_cell.length_c   1.000
_cell.angle_alpha   90.00
_cell.angle_beta   90.00
_cell.angle_gamma   90.00
#
_symmetry.space_group_name_H-M   'P 1'
#
loop_
_entity.id
_entity.type
_entity.pdbx_description
1 polymer ?
#
loop_
_entity_poly.entity_id
_entity_poly.type
_entity_poly.pdbx_seq_one_letter_code
_entity_poly.pdbx_strand_id
1 'polypeptide(L)'
;MPIRVSATLADPPQLQRQEPTNRRDGTSPLPTSLRNHQPHQSCDEDMKLTPNPDKKMISLSIGDPTVSGHLKPCDEIMNSVEKTLKSYKFNGYAASTGHLEGREAVAKYATRPGAPIEAKVSLTLTNLTL
;
A
#
# COMPACT_ATOMS: atom_id res chain seq x y z
N MET A 1 -30.02 43.89 19.07
CA MET A 1 -31.05 43.12 18.32
C MET A 1 -30.47 42.77 16.95
N PRO A 2 -30.74 41.58 16.40
CA PRO A 2 -29.71 40.70 15.88
C PRO A 2 -29.28 40.99 14.44
N ILE A 3 -27.98 40.87 14.21
CA ILE A 3 -27.37 40.82 12.87
C ILE A 3 -27.76 39.48 12.26
N ARG A 4 -28.52 39.54 11.16
CA ARG A 4 -28.94 38.37 10.38
C ARG A 4 -27.76 37.95 9.50
N VAL A 5 -27.02 36.93 9.91
CA VAL A 5 -26.05 36.25 9.03
C VAL A 5 -26.84 35.24 8.20
N SER A 6 -27.19 35.62 6.97
CA SER A 6 -27.66 34.67 5.98
C SER A 6 -26.46 33.92 5.41
N ALA A 7 -26.16 32.74 5.97
CA ALA A 7 -25.29 31.77 5.32
C ALA A 7 -26.08 31.15 4.16
N THR A 8 -25.96 31.73 2.96
CA THR A 8 -26.26 30.99 1.74
C THR A 8 -25.26 29.84 1.68
N LEU A 9 -25.76 28.61 1.81
CA LEU A 9 -25.06 27.38 1.51
C LEU A 9 -24.70 27.44 0.01
N ALA A 10 -23.56 28.03 -0.29
CA ALA A 10 -23.00 27.99 -1.63
C ALA A 10 -22.57 26.55 -1.88
N ASP A 11 -23.13 25.94 -2.93
CA ASP A 11 -22.68 24.66 -3.44
C ASP A 11 -21.14 24.68 -3.59
N PRO A 12 -20.43 23.61 -3.20
CA PRO A 12 -19.00 23.54 -3.39
C PRO A 12 -18.69 23.78 -4.87
N PRO A 13 -17.67 24.60 -5.20
CA PRO A 13 -17.32 24.85 -6.59
C PRO A 13 -17.09 23.50 -7.26
N GLN A 14 -17.94 23.17 -8.23
CA GLN A 14 -17.77 21.99 -9.05
C GLN A 14 -16.40 22.11 -9.70
N LEU A 15 -15.49 21.21 -9.32
CA LEU A 15 -14.15 21.14 -9.88
C LEU A 15 -14.34 20.74 -11.35
N GLN A 16 -14.51 21.73 -12.24
CA GLN A 16 -14.58 21.49 -13.67
C GLN A 16 -13.30 20.75 -14.05
N ARG A 17 -13.43 19.47 -14.44
CA ARG A 17 -12.34 18.74 -15.08
C ARG A 17 -11.91 19.57 -16.26
N GLN A 18 -10.74 20.19 -16.14
CA GLN A 18 -10.11 20.87 -17.25
C GLN A 18 -9.75 19.78 -18.26
N GLU A 19 -10.29 19.90 -19.48
CA GLU A 19 -9.87 19.08 -20.60
C GLU A 19 -8.35 19.18 -20.74
N PRO A 20 -7.62 18.07 -20.93
CA PRO A 20 -6.16 18.10 -20.94
C PRO A 20 -5.69 18.95 -22.13
N THR A 21 -5.27 20.18 -21.83
CA THR A 21 -4.62 21.04 -22.81
C THR A 21 -3.29 20.39 -23.16
N ASN A 22 -3.04 20.15 -24.44
CA ASN A 22 -1.79 19.60 -24.98
C ASN A 22 -0.64 20.58 -24.75
N ARG A 23 -0.18 20.68 -23.51
CA ARG A 23 1.04 21.36 -23.10
C ARG A 23 2.08 20.27 -22.88
N ARG A 24 3.10 20.27 -23.72
CA ARG A 24 4.30 19.44 -23.54
C ARG A 24 5.05 20.00 -22.33
N ASP A 25 4.63 19.62 -21.13
CA ASP A 25 5.37 19.91 -19.91
C ASP A 25 6.64 19.06 -19.93
N GLY A 26 7.80 19.74 -19.92
CA GLY A 26 9.13 19.17 -20.13
C GLY A 26 9.66 18.30 -18.99
N THR A 27 8.80 17.60 -18.26
CA THR A 27 9.22 16.67 -17.21
C THR A 27 9.44 15.28 -17.81
N SER A 28 10.60 15.09 -18.46
CA SER A 28 11.05 13.73 -18.79
C SER A 28 11.36 12.98 -17.49
N PRO A 29 10.90 11.72 -17.32
CA PRO A 29 11.27 10.92 -16.17
C PRO A 29 12.80 10.79 -16.08
N LEU A 30 13.33 10.72 -14.86
CA LEU A 30 14.75 10.50 -14.62
C LEU A 30 15.19 9.21 -15.35
N PRO A 31 16.37 9.17 -16.01
CA PRO A 31 16.82 8.01 -16.77
C PRO A 31 16.87 6.70 -15.96
N THR A 32 17.09 6.80 -14.65
CA THR A 32 17.05 5.69 -13.70
C THR A 32 15.64 5.20 -13.39
N SER A 33 14.63 6.07 -13.41
CA SER A 33 13.22 5.68 -13.23
C SER A 33 12.75 4.71 -14.31
N LEU A 34 13.20 4.96 -15.55
CA LEU A 34 12.88 4.11 -16.72
C LEU A 34 13.55 2.72 -16.69
N ARG A 35 14.51 2.49 -15.79
CA ARG A 35 15.21 1.20 -15.65
C ARG A 35 14.58 0.28 -14.60
N ASN A 36 13.60 0.75 -13.84
CA ASN A 36 12.87 -0.06 -12.88
C ASN A 36 11.74 -0.79 -13.60
N HIS A 37 12.06 -1.95 -14.18
CA HIS A 37 11.09 -2.77 -14.91
C HIS A 37 10.78 -4.06 -14.12
N GLN A 38 9.49 -4.30 -13.83
CA GLN A 38 9.02 -5.52 -13.19
C GLN A 38 8.58 -6.53 -14.27
N PRO A 39 9.35 -7.60 -14.54
CA PRO A 39 9.12 -8.47 -15.71
C PRO A 39 7.77 -9.21 -15.70
N HIS A 40 7.26 -9.56 -14.53
CA HIS A 40 5.95 -10.22 -14.45
C HIS A 40 4.83 -9.27 -14.89
N GLN A 41 4.92 -7.99 -14.49
CA GLN A 41 3.90 -7.00 -14.80
C GLN A 41 3.88 -6.68 -16.29
N SER A 42 5.05 -6.57 -16.94
CA SER A 42 5.09 -6.41 -18.40
C SER A 42 4.46 -7.60 -19.12
N CYS A 43 4.74 -8.83 -18.67
CA CYS A 43 4.16 -10.01 -19.32
C CYS A 43 2.64 -10.06 -19.18
N ASP A 44 2.09 -9.76 -18.00
CA ASP A 44 0.64 -9.73 -17.79
C ASP A 44 -0.05 -8.61 -18.61
N GLU A 45 0.57 -7.43 -18.73
CA GLU A 45 0.04 -6.28 -19.48
C GLU A 45 0.16 -6.43 -21.00
N ASP A 46 1.26 -7.03 -21.50
CA ASP A 46 1.50 -7.25 -22.93
C ASP A 46 0.71 -8.45 -23.49
N MET A 47 0.18 -9.30 -22.62
CA MET A 47 -0.56 -10.51 -22.99
C MET A 47 -2.01 -10.20 -23.37
N LYS A 48 -2.23 -9.69 -24.59
CA LYS A 48 -3.56 -9.56 -25.21
C LYS A 48 -4.11 -10.92 -25.67
N LEU A 49 -4.55 -11.74 -24.72
CA LEU A 49 -5.30 -12.96 -25.00
C LEU A 49 -6.78 -12.61 -25.21
N THR A 50 -7.34 -12.94 -26.37
CA THR A 50 -8.80 -13.01 -26.53
C THR A 50 -9.27 -14.36 -25.98
N PRO A 51 -9.94 -14.41 -24.81
CA PRO A 51 -10.39 -15.67 -24.23
C PRO A 51 -11.45 -16.31 -25.12
N ASN A 52 -11.58 -17.63 -25.03
CA ASN A 52 -12.65 -18.35 -25.70
C ASN A 52 -14.02 -17.87 -25.17
N PRO A 53 -14.95 -17.42 -26.02
CA PRO A 53 -16.25 -16.90 -25.58
C PRO A 53 -17.13 -17.95 -24.89
N ASP A 54 -16.96 -19.23 -25.23
CA ASP A 54 -17.77 -20.34 -24.70
C ASP A 54 -17.26 -20.86 -23.34
N LYS A 55 -16.09 -20.40 -22.88
CA LYS A 55 -15.46 -20.89 -21.66
C LYS A 55 -15.08 -19.74 -20.73
N LYS A 56 -15.34 -19.93 -19.44
CA LYS A 56 -14.89 -18.98 -18.42
C LYS A 56 -13.37 -18.95 -18.36
N MET A 57 -12.79 -17.76 -18.51
CA MET A 57 -11.36 -17.53 -18.31
C MET A 57 -10.98 -17.79 -16.85
N ILE A 58 -9.92 -18.57 -16.63
CA ILE A 58 -9.32 -18.79 -15.31
C ILE A 58 -7.94 -18.12 -15.35
N SER A 59 -7.75 -17.06 -14.56
CA SER A 59 -6.46 -16.40 -14.45
C SER A 59 -5.59 -17.13 -13.44
N LEU A 60 -4.48 -17.70 -13.91
CA LEU A 60 -3.48 -18.39 -13.08
C LEU A 60 -2.20 -17.56 -12.88
N SER A 61 -2.06 -16.42 -13.57
CA SER A 61 -0.90 -15.53 -13.46
C SER A 61 -1.03 -14.55 -12.28
N ILE A 62 -2.22 -14.39 -11.72
CA ILE A 62 -2.46 -13.51 -10.58
C ILE A 62 -1.91 -14.15 -9.29
N GLY A 63 -0.91 -13.50 -8.71
CA GLY A 63 -0.31 -13.91 -7.43
C GLY A 63 -1.08 -13.43 -6.18
N ASP A 64 -2.15 -12.66 -6.34
CA ASP A 64 -2.98 -12.18 -5.22
C ASP A 64 -3.97 -13.27 -4.78
N PRO A 65 -3.81 -13.84 -3.56
CA PRO A 65 -4.68 -14.91 -3.06
C PRO A 65 -6.13 -14.46 -2.84
N THR A 66 -6.38 -13.16 -2.71
CA THR A 66 -7.70 -12.61 -2.39
C THR A 66 -8.62 -12.45 -3.61
N VAL A 67 -8.07 -12.47 -4.83
CA VAL A 67 -8.83 -12.27 -6.08
C VAL A 67 -9.89 -13.35 -6.30
N SER A 68 -9.66 -14.57 -5.80
CA SER A 68 -10.64 -15.65 -5.90
C SER A 68 -11.75 -15.57 -4.85
N GLY A 69 -11.60 -14.75 -3.80
CA GLY A 69 -12.56 -14.60 -2.71
C GLY A 69 -12.65 -15.78 -1.72
N HIS A 70 -11.92 -16.87 -1.96
CA HIS A 70 -11.91 -18.06 -1.09
C HIS A 70 -10.99 -17.92 0.12
N LEU A 71 -9.92 -17.11 -0.01
CA LEU A 71 -8.96 -16.87 1.05
C LEU A 71 -9.29 -15.55 1.73
N LYS A 72 -10.13 -15.64 2.77
CA LYS A 72 -10.47 -14.51 3.63
C LYS A 72 -9.50 -14.42 4.81
N PRO A 73 -9.11 -13.21 5.24
CA PRO A 73 -8.40 -13.02 6.50
C PRO A 73 -9.21 -13.62 7.66
N CYS A 74 -8.54 -14.10 8.70
CA CYS A 74 -9.22 -14.60 9.88
C CYS A 74 -9.82 -13.46 10.71
N ASP A 75 -10.84 -13.77 11.51
CA ASP A 75 -11.60 -12.78 12.27
C ASP A 75 -10.73 -12.06 13.32
N GLU A 76 -9.71 -12.75 13.86
CA GLU A 76 -8.78 -12.15 14.83
C GLU A 76 -7.99 -10.98 14.23
N ILE A 77 -7.57 -11.11 12.97
CA ILE A 77 -6.87 -10.04 12.26
C ILE A 77 -7.82 -8.86 12.04
N MET A 78 -9.04 -9.14 11.58
CA MET A 78 -10.05 -8.10 11.32
C MET A 78 -10.39 -7.32 12.61
N ASN A 79 -10.66 -8.04 13.70
CA ASN A 79 -10.99 -7.47 15.00
C ASN A 79 -9.83 -6.64 15.57
N SER A 80 -8.59 -7.10 15.39
CA SER A 80 -7.40 -6.39 15.86
C SER A 80 -7.19 -5.06 15.12
N VAL A 81 -7.38 -5.06 13.80
CA VAL A 81 -7.31 -3.83 12.97
C VAL A 81 -8.41 -2.86 13.37
N GLU A 82 -9.65 -3.32 13.50
CA GLU A 82 -10.79 -2.48 13.90
C GLU A 82 -10.57 -1.83 15.27
N LYS A 83 -10.11 -2.60 16.26
CA LYS A 83 -9.79 -2.12 17.60
C LYS A 83 -8.69 -1.05 17.57
N THR A 84 -7.66 -1.28 16.76
CA THR A 84 -6.53 -0.35 16.62
C THR A 84 -6.98 0.97 16.01
N LEU A 85 -7.80 0.92 14.96
CA LEU A 85 -8.38 2.11 14.33
C LEU A 85 -9.27 2.90 15.29
N LYS A 86 -10.16 2.22 16.02
CA LYS A 86 -11.03 2.85 17.03
C LYS A 86 -10.26 3.44 18.22
N SER A 87 -9.04 3.00 18.47
CA SER A 87 -8.22 3.51 19.57
C SER A 87 -7.63 4.90 19.32
N TYR A 88 -7.49 5.31 18.05
CA TYR A 88 -6.82 6.54 17.62
C TYR A 88 -5.36 6.70 18.10
N LYS A 89 -4.74 5.66 18.69
CA LYS A 89 -3.40 5.72 19.28
C LYS A 89 -2.26 5.66 18.27
N PHE A 90 -2.51 5.10 17.09
CA PHE A 90 -1.49 4.76 16.09
C PHE A 90 -1.62 5.56 14.79
N ASN A 91 -2.30 6.72 14.84
CA ASN A 91 -2.52 7.56 13.65
C ASN A 91 -1.36 8.54 13.38
N GLY A 92 -0.38 8.61 14.29
CA GLY A 92 0.80 9.47 14.17
C GLY A 92 1.93 8.81 13.37
N TYR A 93 3.01 9.57 13.15
CA TYR A 93 4.21 9.05 12.51
C TYR A 93 4.88 7.98 13.39
N ALA A 94 5.11 6.81 12.81
CA ALA A 94 5.99 5.80 13.37
C ALA A 94 7.44 6.11 12.99
N ALA A 95 8.40 5.51 13.72
CA ALA A 95 9.77 5.42 13.25
C ALA A 95 9.80 4.72 11.87
N SER A 96 10.76 5.06 11.00
CA SER A 96 10.93 4.40 9.69
C SER A 96 11.13 2.89 9.79
N THR A 97 11.60 2.43 10.95
CA THR A 97 11.79 1.01 11.31
C THR A 97 10.53 0.34 11.88
N GLY A 98 9.43 1.08 12.03
CA GLY A 98 8.17 0.62 12.60
C GLY A 98 8.10 0.69 14.14
N HIS A 99 6.90 0.49 14.68
CA HIS A 99 6.65 0.48 16.12
C HIS A 99 7.40 -0.65 16.83
N LEU A 100 7.98 -0.36 18.00
CA LEU A 100 8.74 -1.35 18.79
C LEU A 100 7.87 -2.57 19.16
N GLU A 101 6.65 -2.32 19.62
CA GLU A 101 5.67 -3.36 19.99
C GLU A 101 5.41 -4.34 18.84
N GLY A 102 5.29 -3.82 17.61
CA GLY A 102 5.09 -4.63 16.40
C GLY A 102 6.33 -5.47 16.08
N ARG A 103 7.53 -4.88 16.17
CA ARG A 103 8.79 -5.61 15.94
C ARG A 103 9.00 -6.74 16.96
N GLU A 104 8.66 -6.50 18.23
CA GLU A 104 8.73 -7.52 19.28
C GLU A 104 7.74 -8.67 19.04
N ALA A 105 6.51 -8.36 18.63
CA ALA A 105 5.52 -9.39 18.31
C ALA A 105 5.98 -10.27 17.13
N VAL A 106 6.52 -9.65 16.07
CA VAL A 106 7.05 -10.38 14.90
C VAL A 106 8.28 -11.22 15.28
N ALA A 107 9.21 -10.66 16.06
CA ALA A 107 10.40 -11.38 16.53
C ALA A 107 10.02 -12.61 17.37
N LYS A 108 9.05 -12.47 18.28
CA LYS A 108 8.51 -13.58 19.08
C LYS A 108 7.85 -14.65 18.20
N TYR A 109 7.06 -14.24 17.21
CA TYR A 109 6.38 -15.17 16.30
C TYR A 109 7.35 -15.94 15.40
N ALA A 110 8.38 -15.27 14.88
CA ALA A 110 9.32 -15.85 13.92
C ALA A 110 10.47 -16.63 14.60
N THR A 111 10.65 -16.50 15.91
CA THR A 111 11.67 -17.22 16.68
C THR A 111 11.39 -18.73 16.65
N ARG A 112 12.43 -19.50 16.32
CA ARG A 112 12.39 -20.98 16.28
C ARG A 112 13.61 -21.56 17.01
N PRO A 113 13.54 -22.81 17.50
CA PRO A 113 14.73 -23.48 18.03
C PRO A 113 15.86 -23.47 16.98
N GLY A 114 17.01 -22.90 17.32
CA GLY A 114 18.16 -22.74 16.41
C GLY A 114 18.22 -21.45 15.61
N ALA A 115 17.17 -20.61 15.65
CA ALA A 115 17.14 -19.29 15.02
C ALA A 115 16.38 -18.28 15.88
N PRO A 116 16.99 -17.78 16.98
CA PRO A 116 16.40 -16.71 17.79
C PRO A 116 16.39 -15.40 17.02
N ILE A 117 15.27 -14.67 17.07
CA ILE A 117 15.12 -13.38 16.40
C ILE A 117 14.83 -12.31 17.45
N GLU A 118 15.57 -11.20 17.40
CA GLU A 118 15.39 -10.06 18.28
C GLU A 118 14.70 -8.89 17.56
N ALA A 119 13.95 -8.08 18.32
CA ALA A 119 13.26 -6.91 17.78
C ALA A 119 14.21 -5.73 17.43
N LYS A 120 15.48 -5.82 17.84
CA LYS A 120 16.45 -4.74 17.72
C LYS A 120 16.83 -4.51 16.26
N VAL A 121 16.58 -3.30 15.78
CA VAL A 121 17.17 -2.84 14.53
C VAL A 121 18.53 -2.27 14.86
N SER A 122 19.57 -3.07 14.67
CA SER A 122 20.95 -2.62 14.81
C SER A 122 21.29 -1.76 13.59
N LEU A 123 21.16 -0.44 13.71
CA LEU A 123 21.90 0.50 12.87
C LEU A 123 23.37 0.52 13.32
N THR A 124 24.02 -0.64 13.30
CA THR A 124 25.47 -0.68 13.43
C THR A 124 26.04 -0.57 12.03
N LEU A 125 26.36 0.65 11.62
CA LEU A 125 27.57 0.88 10.84
C LEU A 125 28.73 0.39 11.72
N THR A 126 28.95 -0.92 11.78
CA THR A 126 30.16 -1.44 12.39
C THR A 126 31.30 -0.92 11.53
N ASN A 127 32.11 -0.05 12.13
CA ASN A 127 33.34 0.51 11.59
C ASN A 127 34.05 -0.48 10.67
N LEU A 128 34.08 -0.17 9.37
CA LEU A 128 35.08 -0.74 8.48
C LEU A 128 36.42 -0.12 8.89
N THR A 129 37.09 -0.79 9.82
CA THR A 129 38.53 -0.58 10.05
C THR A 129 39.23 -1.78 9.42
N LEU A 130 39.69 -1.61 8.18
CA LEU A 130 40.90 -2.22 7.61
C LEU A 130 41.39 -1.28 6.51
#